data_AF-A0A657B869-F1
#
_entry.id   AF-A0A657B869-F1
#
_cell.length_a   1.000
_cell.length_b   1.000
_cell.length_c   1.000
_cell.angle_alpha   90.00
_cell.angle_beta   90.00
_cell.angle_gamma   90.00
#
_symmetry.space_group_name_H-M   'P 1'
#
loop_
_entity.id
_entity.type
_entity.pdbx_description
1 polymer ?
#
loop_
_entity_poly.entity_id
_entity_poly.type
_entity_poly.pdbx_seq_one_letter_code
_entity_poly.pdbx_strand_id
1 'polypeptide(L)'
;FTLVCRDLSDIAVYAKVNNGQYRQIKAHTPGPYTFILKATSEVPRRLMNPKRRQIGIRIPDNKITLALVEELGHPLMSTTLSLPNEELPMTDPYDIRASLEHSLDLVIDGGFCGFEASSVIDLSDEEPVVLRRGCGDVTAFE
;
A
#
# COMPACT_ATOMS: atom_id res chain seq x y z
N PHE A 1 -0.11 -4.53 7.26
CA PHE A 1 -1.23 -3.96 6.51
C PHE A 1 -0.81 -2.65 5.88
N THR A 2 -1.44 -2.29 4.77
CA THR A 2 -1.21 -1.04 4.06
C THR A 2 -2.50 -0.24 4.03
N LEU A 3 -2.44 1.06 4.29
CA LEU A 3 -3.51 1.98 3.95
C LEU A 3 -3.27 2.51 2.54
N VAL A 4 -4.26 2.32 1.69
CA VAL A 4 -4.31 2.88 0.34
C VAL A 4 -4.97 4.24 0.45
N CYS A 5 -4.19 5.29 0.20
CA CYS A 5 -4.61 6.68 0.28
C CYS A 5 -4.80 7.25 -1.12
N ARG A 6 -5.67 8.26 -1.23
CA ARG A 6 -5.92 8.95 -2.51
C ARG A 6 -4.82 9.93 -2.90
N ASP A 7 -4.23 10.62 -1.92
CA ASP A 7 -3.28 11.71 -2.13
C ASP A 7 -2.40 11.94 -0.88
N LEU A 8 -1.45 12.87 -0.98
CA LEU A 8 -0.52 13.20 0.12
C LEU A 8 -1.21 13.85 1.33
N SER A 9 -2.32 14.57 1.11
CA SER A 9 -3.07 15.21 2.19
C SER A 9 -3.76 14.15 3.05
N ASP A 10 -4.28 13.09 2.42
CA ASP A 10 -4.85 11.93 3.09
C ASP A 10 -3.78 11.20 3.92
N ILE A 11 -2.57 10.99 3.38
CA ILE A 11 -1.44 10.40 4.13
C ILE A 11 -1.16 11.16 5.44
N ALA A 12 -1.14 12.50 5.39
CA ALA A 12 -0.78 13.32 6.54
C ALA A 12 -1.75 13.19 7.74
N VAL A 13 -2.96 12.67 7.51
CA VAL A 13 -3.94 12.36 8.57
C VAL A 13 -3.54 11.09 9.32
N TYR A 14 -3.04 10.07 8.62
CA TYR A 14 -2.80 8.72 9.17
C TYR A 14 -1.32 8.45 9.51
N ALA A 15 -0.40 9.23 8.96
CA ALA A 15 1.03 9.07 9.18
C ALA A 15 1.70 10.42 9.51
N LYS A 16 2.68 10.37 10.41
CA LYS A 16 3.56 11.51 10.70
C LYS A 16 4.59 11.61 9.58
N VAL A 17 4.56 12.73 8.86
CA VAL A 17 5.43 12.98 7.71
C VAL A 17 6.18 14.30 7.91
N ASN A 18 7.51 14.24 7.92
CA ASN A 18 8.37 15.42 7.91
C ASN A 18 8.63 15.93 6.49
N ASN A 19 9.29 17.08 6.35
CA ASN A 19 9.54 17.69 5.03
C ASN A 19 10.37 16.82 4.08
N GLY A 20 11.32 16.04 4.60
CA GLY A 20 12.15 15.14 3.80
C GLY A 20 11.33 13.98 3.25
N GLN A 21 10.60 13.29 4.14
CA GLN A 21 9.69 12.20 3.81
C GLN A 21 8.61 12.67 2.82
N TYR A 22 8.05 13.87 3.02
CA TYR A 22 7.06 14.43 2.10
C TYR A 22 7.59 14.58 0.67
N ARG A 23 8.81 15.13 0.51
CA ARG A 23 9.44 15.26 -0.81
C ARG A 23 9.69 13.91 -1.46
N GLN A 24 10.16 12.93 -0.69
CA GLN A 24 10.40 11.58 -1.17
C GLN A 24 9.12 10.90 -1.63
N ILE A 25 8.07 10.93 -0.81
CA ILE A 25 6.77 10.34 -1.15
C ILE A 25 6.20 11.04 -2.40
N LYS A 26 6.20 12.38 -2.43
CA LYS A 26 5.69 13.16 -3.57
C LYS A 26 6.40 12.84 -4.89
N ALA A 27 7.71 12.61 -4.86
CA ALA A 27 8.48 12.30 -6.06
C ALA A 27 8.20 10.89 -6.61
N HIS A 28 7.65 9.99 -5.79
CA HIS A 28 7.45 8.58 -6.09
C HIS A 28 5.97 8.14 -5.98
N THR A 29 5.03 9.09 -5.95
CA THR A 29 3.60 8.81 -5.92
C THR A 29 2.82 9.65 -6.94
N PRO A 30 1.78 9.10 -7.58
CA PRO A 30 1.32 7.70 -7.49
C PRO A 30 2.35 6.72 -8.08
N GLY A 31 2.39 5.49 -7.58
CA GLY A 31 3.37 4.53 -8.05
C GLY A 31 3.43 3.19 -7.32
N PRO A 32 4.36 2.31 -7.73
CA PRO A 32 4.52 0.97 -7.18
C PRO A 32 5.35 0.96 -5.88
N TYR A 33 5.01 1.84 -4.94
CA TYR A 33 5.72 1.97 -3.67
C TYR A 33 4.78 1.78 -2.48
N THR A 34 5.32 1.20 -1.41
CA THR A 34 4.71 1.19 -0.08
C THR A 34 5.71 1.83 0.88
N PHE A 35 5.32 2.91 1.56
CA PHE A 35 6.14 3.60 2.54
C PHE A 35 5.74 3.19 3.95
N ILE A 36 6.69 2.71 4.75
CA ILE A 36 6.45 2.49 6.19
C ILE A 36 6.73 3.79 6.91
N LEU A 37 5.73 4.28 7.66
CA LEU A 37 5.78 5.56 8.37
C LEU A 37 5.33 5.40 9.82
N LYS A 38 5.68 6.35 10.68
CA LYS A 38 5.14 6.44 12.04
C LYS A 38 3.65 6.79 11.97
N ALA A 39 2.79 5.97 12.54
CA ALA A 39 1.34 6.18 12.51
C ALA A 39 0.90 7.32 13.44
N THR A 40 -0.18 8.02 13.09
CA THR A 40 -0.88 8.95 13.98
C THR A 40 -1.84 8.19 14.92
N SER A 41 -2.60 8.93 15.73
CA SER A 41 -3.66 8.37 16.58
C SER A 41 -4.90 7.94 15.79
N GLU A 42 -5.08 8.43 14.56
CA GLU A 42 -6.22 8.09 13.69
C GLU A 42 -6.17 6.65 13.21
N VAL A 43 -4.99 6.04 13.18
CA VAL A 43 -4.84 4.63 12.78
C VAL A 43 -5.26 3.71 13.93
N PRO A 44 -6.25 2.81 13.72
CA PRO A 44 -6.63 1.85 14.74
C PRO A 44 -5.46 0.98 15.18
N ARG A 45 -5.35 0.71 16.50
CA ARG A 45 -4.26 -0.11 17.07
C ARG A 45 -4.07 -1.47 16.43
N ARG A 46 -5.15 -2.08 15.91
CA ARG A 46 -5.13 -3.39 15.24
C ARG A 46 -4.44 -3.36 13.88
N LEU A 47 -4.35 -2.19 13.23
CA LEU A 47 -3.73 -2.03 11.92
C LEU A 47 -2.24 -1.64 12.01
N MET A 48 -1.83 -1.10 13.16
CA MET A 48 -0.44 -0.69 13.40
C MET A 48 0.44 -1.89 13.75
N ASN A 49 1.73 -1.79 13.42
CA ASN A 49 2.72 -2.67 14.04
C ASN A 49 2.72 -2.45 15.56
N PRO A 50 2.42 -3.48 16.39
CA PRO A 50 2.17 -3.29 17.82
C PRO A 50 3.41 -2.83 18.60
N LYS A 51 4.61 -3.14 18.11
CA LYS A 51 5.87 -2.75 18.76
C LYS A 51 6.37 -1.39 18.27
N ARG A 52 6.32 -1.14 16.95
CA ARG A 52 6.95 0.04 16.33
C ARG A 52 5.99 1.20 16.10
N ARG A 53 4.67 1.00 16.26
CA ARG A 53 3.62 1.99 15.96
C ARG A 53 3.75 2.56 14.55
N GLN A 54 4.07 1.68 13.60
CA GLN A 54 4.23 2.01 12.19
C GLN A 54 3.05 1.51 11.37
N ILE A 55 2.82 2.12 10.22
CA ILE A 55 1.82 1.73 9.23
C ILE A 55 2.42 1.81 7.82
N GLY A 56 2.05 0.89 6.94
CA GLY A 56 2.36 0.99 5.51
C GLY A 56 1.36 1.91 4.83
N ILE A 57 1.84 2.81 3.98
CA ILE A 57 1.03 3.76 3.22
C ILE A 57 1.35 3.62 1.74
N ARG A 58 0.34 3.71 0.87
CA ARG A 58 0.49 3.64 -0.58
C ARG A 58 -0.49 4.57 -1.29
N ILE A 59 -0.02 5.27 -2.33
CA ILE A 59 -0.86 5.91 -3.35
C ILE A 59 -0.59 5.15 -4.66
N PRO A 60 -1.50 4.24 -5.08
CA PRO A 60 -1.26 3.39 -6.23
C PRO A 60 -1.49 4.14 -7.54
N ASP A 61 -0.73 3.80 -8.57
CA ASP A 61 -1.04 4.21 -9.95
C ASP A 61 -2.02 3.22 -10.60
N ASN A 62 -3.23 3.14 -10.04
CA ASN A 62 -4.32 2.32 -10.59
C ASN A 62 -5.63 3.11 -10.50
N LYS A 63 -6.22 3.40 -11.66
CA LYS A 63 -7.44 4.24 -11.76
C LYS A 63 -8.64 3.65 -11.03
N ILE A 64 -8.81 2.33 -11.05
CA ILE A 64 -9.92 1.65 -10.37
C ILE A 64 -9.77 1.82 -8.86
N THR A 65 -8.57 1.53 -8.33
CA THR A 65 -8.30 1.68 -6.90
C THR A 65 -8.41 3.13 -6.45
N LEU A 66 -7.89 4.10 -7.21
CA LEU A 66 -8.02 5.52 -6.87
C LEU A 66 -9.48 5.97 -6.86
N ALA A 67 -10.29 5.58 -7.86
CA ALA A 67 -11.72 5.89 -7.88
C ALA A 67 -12.47 5.30 -6.68
N LEU A 68 -12.14 4.06 -6.27
CA LEU A 68 -12.74 3.44 -5.09
C LEU A 68 -12.41 4.20 -3.80
N VAL A 69 -11.13 4.58 -3.61
CA VAL A 69 -10.71 5.32 -2.41
C VAL A 69 -11.28 6.75 -2.40
N GLU A 70 -11.42 7.37 -3.57
CA GLU A 70 -12.06 8.68 -3.72
C GLU A 70 -13.55 8.62 -3.32
N GLU A 71 -14.30 7.65 -3.84
CA GLU A 71 -15.72 7.47 -3.49
C GLU A 71 -15.91 7.08 -2.02
N LEU A 72 -14.99 6.29 -1.46
CA LEU A 72 -15.03 5.89 -0.05
C LEU A 72 -14.82 7.08 0.91
N GLY A 73 -14.09 8.12 0.48
CA GLY A 73 -13.83 9.33 1.28
C GLY A 73 -12.83 9.14 2.43
N HIS A 74 -12.26 7.94 2.59
CA HIS A 74 -11.21 7.62 3.56
C HIS A 74 -10.33 6.47 3.04
N PRO A 75 -9.14 6.22 3.63
CA PRO A 75 -8.25 5.18 3.13
C PRO A 75 -8.86 3.78 3.18
N LEU A 76 -8.45 2.96 2.22
CA LEU A 76 -8.79 1.54 2.17
C LEU A 76 -7.67 0.72 2.81
N MET A 77 -8.00 -0.11 3.80
CA MET A 77 -7.05 -1.10 4.31
C MET A 77 -6.89 -2.23 3.29
N SER A 78 -5.65 -2.54 2.92
CA SER A 78 -5.35 -3.54 1.91
C SER A 78 -4.14 -4.40 2.27
N THR A 79 -4.08 -5.56 1.63
CA THR A 79 -2.95 -6.49 1.58
C THR A 79 -2.86 -7.08 0.18
N THR A 80 -1.69 -7.57 -0.19
CA THR A 80 -1.55 -8.42 -1.37
C THR A 80 -2.37 -9.70 -1.17
N LEU A 81 -3.11 -10.11 -2.20
CA LEU A 81 -3.89 -11.35 -2.21
C LEU A 81 -2.97 -12.55 -2.41
N SER A 82 -2.29 -12.95 -1.34
CA SER A 82 -1.45 -14.15 -1.28
C SER A 82 -2.15 -15.20 -0.44
N LEU A 83 -2.42 -16.36 -1.03
CA LEU A 83 -3.04 -17.48 -0.33
C LEU A 83 -2.00 -18.24 0.53
N PRO A 84 -2.44 -18.94 1.59
CA PRO A 84 -1.55 -19.78 2.38
C PRO A 84 -0.87 -20.84 1.49
N ASN A 85 0.44 -20.99 1.66
CA ASN A 85 1.30 -21.93 0.92
C ASN A 85 1.47 -21.64 -0.58
N GLU A 86 1.01 -20.49 -1.07
CA GLU A 86 1.28 -20.04 -2.44
C GLU A 86 2.47 -19.06 -2.46
N GLU A 87 3.38 -19.24 -3.42
CA GLU A 87 4.53 -18.34 -3.58
C GLU A 87 4.15 -17.04 -4.30
N LEU A 88 3.19 -17.10 -5.21
CA LEU A 88 2.76 -15.98 -6.04
C LEU A 88 1.38 -15.47 -5.60
N PRO A 89 1.14 -14.15 -5.72
CA PRO A 89 -0.19 -13.61 -5.52
C PRO A 89 -1.14 -14.06 -6.63
N MET A 90 -2.44 -14.13 -6.32
CA MET A 90 -3.46 -14.28 -7.35
C MET A 90 -3.61 -12.97 -8.12
N THR A 91 -3.62 -13.06 -9.45
CA THR A 91 -3.61 -11.88 -10.35
C THR A 91 -4.68 -11.93 -11.43
N ASP A 92 -5.24 -13.11 -11.71
CA ASP A 92 -6.33 -13.29 -12.66
C ASP A 92 -7.69 -13.18 -11.94
N PRO A 93 -8.58 -12.25 -12.33
CA PRO A 93 -9.86 -12.05 -11.67
C PRO A 93 -10.82 -13.24 -11.80
N TYR A 94 -10.73 -14.03 -12.87
CA TYR A 94 -11.55 -15.23 -13.06
C TYR A 94 -11.11 -16.35 -12.11
N ASP A 95 -9.81 -16.55 -11.95
CA ASP A 95 -9.26 -17.52 -11.00
C ASP A 95 -9.57 -17.11 -9.55
N ILE A 96 -9.45 -15.81 -9.23
CA ILE A 96 -9.81 -15.25 -7.93
C ILE A 96 -11.28 -15.55 -7.62
N ARG A 97 -12.18 -15.25 -8.56
CA ARG A 97 -13.61 -15.52 -8.39
C ARG A 97 -13.87 -17.02 -8.21
N ALA A 98 -13.36 -17.86 -9.09
CA ALA A 98 -13.58 -19.30 -9.03
C ALA A 98 -13.08 -19.91 -7.71
N SER A 99 -11.99 -19.39 -7.15
CA SER A 99 -11.39 -19.91 -5.92
C SER A 99 -12.01 -19.32 -4.64
N LEU A 100 -12.46 -18.07 -4.68
CA LEU A 100 -12.78 -17.27 -3.49
C LEU A 100 -14.19 -16.65 -3.49
N GLU A 101 -15.08 -16.98 -4.45
CA GLU A 101 -16.43 -16.39 -4.53
C GLU A 101 -17.29 -16.58 -3.28
N HIS A 102 -17.00 -17.59 -2.44
CA HIS A 102 -17.69 -17.79 -1.17
C HIS A 102 -16.99 -17.14 0.03
N SER A 103 -15.78 -16.61 -0.17
CA SER A 103 -14.96 -15.96 0.87
C SER A 103 -14.85 -14.44 0.69
N LEU A 104 -15.22 -13.91 -0.48
CA LEU A 104 -15.17 -12.49 -0.83
C LEU A 104 -16.56 -11.99 -1.18
N ASP A 105 -16.90 -10.81 -0.68
CA ASP A 105 -18.17 -10.16 -1.04
C ASP A 105 -18.17 -9.60 -2.47
N LEU A 106 -17.00 -9.26 -3.00
CA LEU A 106 -16.83 -8.62 -4.31
C LEU A 106 -15.46 -8.93 -4.92
N VAL A 107 -15.46 -9.17 -6.24
CA VAL A 107 -14.26 -9.18 -7.08
C VAL A 107 -14.47 -8.14 -8.18
N ILE A 108 -13.50 -7.23 -8.33
CA ILE A 108 -13.51 -6.21 -9.39
C ILE A 108 -12.51 -6.63 -10.46
N ASP A 109 -13.00 -6.90 -11.66
CA ASP A 109 -12.16 -7.19 -12.82
C ASP A 109 -11.52 -5.89 -13.34
N GLY A 110 -10.22 -5.76 -13.09
CA GLY A 110 -9.38 -4.68 -13.64
C GLY A 110 -8.36 -5.17 -14.67
N GLY A 111 -8.52 -6.41 -15.17
CA GLY A 111 -7.53 -7.11 -15.97
C GLY A 111 -6.31 -7.60 -15.17
N PHE A 112 -5.29 -8.07 -15.90
CA PHE A 112 -4.07 -8.63 -15.32
C PHE A 112 -3.18 -7.55 -14.68
N CYS A 113 -2.92 -7.69 -13.37
CA CYS A 113 -2.20 -6.69 -12.57
C CYS A 113 -0.69 -6.92 -12.45
N GLY A 114 -0.14 -7.97 -13.06
CA GLY A 114 1.26 -8.37 -12.89
C GLY A 114 1.53 -9.11 -11.57
N PHE A 115 2.66 -9.83 -11.50
CA PHE A 115 3.06 -10.60 -10.32
C PHE A 115 3.98 -9.83 -9.37
N GLU A 116 4.66 -8.82 -9.89
CA GLU A 116 5.68 -8.10 -9.16
C GLU A 116 5.07 -7.19 -8.10
N ALA A 117 5.60 -7.28 -6.88
CA ALA A 117 5.12 -6.50 -5.76
C ALA A 117 5.66 -5.06 -5.79
N SER A 118 5.03 -4.17 -5.01
CA SER A 118 5.58 -2.83 -4.78
C SER A 118 6.92 -2.88 -4.03
N SER A 119 7.80 -1.93 -4.32
CA SER A 119 8.98 -1.68 -3.50
C SER A 119 8.54 -1.15 -2.14
N VAL A 120 9.14 -1.66 -1.06
CA VAL A 120 8.80 -1.26 0.32
C VAL A 120 9.97 -0.51 0.91
N ILE A 121 9.73 0.76 1.26
CA ILE A 121 10.73 1.66 1.82
C ILE A 121 10.30 2.03 3.24
N ASP A 122 11.13 1.73 4.23
CA ASP A 122 10.96 2.25 5.59
C ASP A 122 11.45 3.70 5.63
N LEU A 123 10.51 4.61 5.83
CA LEU A 123 10.76 6.04 6.01
C LEU A 123 10.41 6.46 7.44
N SER A 124 10.28 5.55 8.39
CA SER A 124 9.81 5.88 9.73
C SER A 124 10.84 6.62 10.59
N ASP A 125 12.12 6.52 10.24
CA ASP A 125 13.25 7.21 10.86
C ASP A 125 13.89 8.19 9.85
N GLU A 126 15.07 8.75 10.14
CA GLU A 126 15.68 9.80 9.32
C GLU A 126 16.26 9.27 8.00
N GLU A 127 16.90 8.10 8.04
CA GLU A 127 17.49 7.46 6.88
C GLU A 127 16.52 6.43 6.26
N PRO A 128 16.23 6.52 4.95
CA PRO A 128 15.44 5.51 4.26
C PRO A 128 16.08 4.12 4.32
N VAL A 129 15.26 3.09 4.47
CA VAL A 129 15.73 1.69 4.39
C VAL A 129 14.88 0.92 3.39
N VAL A 130 15.52 0.30 2.40
CA VAL A 130 14.83 -0.58 1.44
C VAL A 130 14.54 -1.92 2.11
N LEU A 131 13.26 -2.19 2.42
CA LEU A 131 12.81 -3.45 3.02
C LEU A 131 12.48 -4.51 1.97
N ARG A 132 12.04 -4.08 0.78
CA ARG A 132 11.73 -4.96 -0.35
C ARG A 132 12.01 -4.24 -1.66
N ARG A 133 12.75 -4.90 -2.57
CA ARG A 133 12.88 -4.49 -3.96
C ARG A 133 11.74 -5.09 -4.78
N GLY A 134 10.94 -4.25 -5.41
CA GLY A 134 9.81 -4.60 -6.26
C GLY A 134 9.85 -3.77 -7.55
N CYS A 135 8.70 -3.47 -8.17
CA CYS A 135 8.66 -2.72 -9.43
C CYS A 135 9.17 -1.27 -9.33
N GLY A 136 9.17 -0.68 -8.13
CA GLY A 136 9.61 0.69 -7.93
C GLY A 136 11.14 0.77 -7.89
N ASP A 137 11.74 1.63 -8.71
CA ASP A 137 13.17 1.93 -8.61
C ASP A 137 13.51 2.44 -7.21
N VAL A 138 14.53 1.84 -6.59
CA VAL A 138 14.93 2.13 -5.22
C VAL A 138 16.22 2.94 -5.11
N THR A 139 16.88 3.27 -6.22
CA THR A 139 18.18 3.96 -6.21
C THR A 139 18.15 5.31 -5.50
N ALA A 140 16.99 5.99 -5.45
CA ALA A 140 16.82 7.24 -4.70
C ALA A 140 16.82 7.08 -3.17
N PHE A 141 16.78 5.85 -2.66
CA PHE A 141 16.71 5.51 -1.23
C PHE A 141 17.96 4.75 -0.74
N GLU A 142 19.03 4.75 -1.54
CA GLU A 142 20.32 4.11 -1.27
C GLU A 142 21.44 5.11 -0.97
#